data_AF-A0A8B6HGL6-F1
#
_entry.id   AF-A0A8B6HGL6-F1
#
_cell.length_a   1.000
_cell.length_b   1.000
_cell.length_c   1.000
_cell.angle_alpha   90.00
_cell.angle_beta   90.00
_cell.angle_gamma   90.00
#
_symmetry.space_group_name_H-M   'P 1'
#
loop_
_entity.id
_entity.type
_entity.pdbx_description
1 polymer ?
#
loop_
_entity_poly.entity_id
_entity_poly.type
_entity_poly.pdbx_seq_one_letter_code
_entity_poly.pdbx_strand_id
1 'polypeptide(L)'
;MDEVIKLNPDLHKLARESKEKRGTNYNIEGTTVNYVMCSLENKALMAAFDYLTEQEIEVGSLVFDGLMIHKKGVPRTRLPEILQGCSQRVKEVVGADITFTVKEMDEGYDIPTAEIGQKSHNLDLLLRKGVYPYDYMDSFERLQETQLPPKEAFFSTLTGEHISDEDYAHAQKVWEAFGCKTMRDYHDLYLETDVVLLTDVFENFRKICMEQYMVSIRCTTTQRQG
;
A
#
# COMPACT_ATOMS: atom_id res chain seq x y z
N MET A 1 -24.28 -9.72 -13.54
CA MET A 1 -23.20 -10.49 -12.87
C MET A 1 -23.14 -11.89 -13.44
N ASP A 2 -24.29 -12.56 -13.55
CA ASP A 2 -24.42 -13.93 -14.05
C ASP A 2 -23.86 -14.14 -15.46
N GLU A 3 -24.03 -13.19 -16.37
CA GLU A 3 -23.43 -13.28 -17.72
C GLU A 3 -21.91 -13.24 -17.69
N VAL A 4 -21.30 -12.38 -16.87
CA VAL A 4 -19.84 -12.29 -16.70
C VAL A 4 -19.29 -13.60 -16.15
N ILE A 5 -20.00 -14.21 -15.21
CA ILE A 5 -19.63 -15.51 -14.62
C ILE A 5 -19.74 -16.63 -15.66
N LYS A 6 -20.82 -16.66 -16.45
CA LYS A 6 -20.99 -17.64 -17.53
C LYS A 6 -19.90 -17.53 -18.59
N LEU A 7 -19.45 -16.32 -18.90
CA LEU A 7 -18.38 -16.06 -19.87
C LEU A 7 -16.98 -16.34 -19.30
N ASN A 8 -16.82 -16.43 -17.97
CA ASN A 8 -15.53 -16.62 -17.30
C ASN A 8 -15.58 -17.75 -16.25
N PRO A 9 -15.90 -19.00 -16.65
CA PRO A 9 -16.11 -20.11 -15.71
C PRO A 9 -14.84 -20.48 -14.93
N ASP A 10 -13.66 -20.32 -15.53
CA ASP A 10 -12.38 -20.64 -14.90
C ASP A 10 -12.07 -19.68 -13.73
N LEU A 11 -12.30 -18.38 -13.92
CA LEU A 11 -12.13 -17.38 -12.87
C LEU A 11 -13.15 -17.56 -11.74
N HIS A 12 -14.36 -18.01 -12.07
CA HIS A 12 -15.38 -18.35 -11.09
C HIS A 12 -14.99 -19.57 -10.25
N LYS A 13 -14.40 -20.59 -10.89
CA LYS A 13 -13.84 -21.76 -10.20
C LYS A 13 -12.71 -21.35 -9.25
N LEU A 14 -11.79 -20.50 -9.70
CA LEU A 14 -10.71 -19.96 -8.88
C LEU A 14 -11.24 -19.16 -7.67
N ALA A 15 -12.27 -18.34 -7.88
CA ALA A 15 -12.92 -17.60 -6.81
C ALA A 15 -13.54 -18.53 -5.75
N ARG A 16 -14.18 -19.63 -6.18
CA ARG A 16 -14.69 -20.67 -5.25
C ARG A 16 -13.57 -21.31 -4.45
N GLU A 17 -12.55 -21.85 -5.10
CA GLU A 17 -11.45 -22.56 -4.44
C GLU A 17 -10.68 -21.66 -3.45
N SER A 18 -10.48 -20.38 -3.80
CA SER A 18 -9.83 -19.39 -2.95
C SER A 18 -10.63 -19.09 -1.68
N LYS A 19 -11.96 -19.09 -1.76
CA LYS A 19 -12.86 -18.75 -0.65
C LYS A 19 -13.26 -19.95 0.20
N GLU A 20 -13.39 -21.13 -0.38
CA GLU A 20 -13.60 -22.39 0.35
C GLU A 20 -12.46 -22.66 1.34
N LYS A 21 -11.21 -22.36 0.96
CA LYS A 21 -10.04 -22.43 1.85
C LYS A 21 -10.09 -21.46 3.04
N ARG A 22 -10.91 -20.40 2.97
CA ARG A 22 -10.99 -19.33 3.97
C ARG A 22 -12.23 -19.44 4.87
N GLY A 23 -13.04 -20.48 4.74
CA GLY A 23 -14.10 -20.86 5.70
C GLY A 23 -15.18 -19.80 5.98
N THR A 24 -15.40 -18.85 5.07
CA THR A 24 -16.26 -17.67 5.31
C THR A 24 -17.34 -17.50 4.24
N ASN A 25 -18.49 -16.95 4.62
CA ASN A 25 -19.67 -16.77 3.75
C ASN A 25 -19.50 -15.55 2.82
N TYR A 26 -18.48 -15.58 1.95
CA TYR A 26 -18.12 -14.47 1.05
C TYR A 26 -18.95 -14.46 -0.25
N ASN A 27 -19.15 -13.27 -0.82
CA ASN A 27 -19.72 -13.09 -2.15
C ASN A 27 -18.74 -13.59 -3.25
N ILE A 28 -18.94 -14.82 -3.70
CA ILE A 28 -18.13 -15.49 -4.74
C ILE A 28 -18.31 -14.80 -6.10
N GLU A 29 -19.53 -14.35 -6.40
CA GLU A 29 -19.90 -13.71 -7.67
C GLU A 29 -19.18 -12.36 -7.79
N GLY A 30 -19.21 -11.56 -6.73
CA GLY A 30 -18.42 -10.33 -6.62
C GLY A 30 -16.92 -10.56 -6.75
N THR A 31 -16.40 -11.62 -6.13
CA THR A 31 -14.98 -12.00 -6.25
C THR A 31 -14.63 -12.35 -7.69
N THR A 32 -15.52 -13.06 -8.40
CA THR A 32 -15.33 -13.44 -9.81
C THR A 32 -15.27 -12.21 -10.70
N VAL A 33 -16.19 -11.26 -10.52
CA VAL A 33 -16.16 -10.00 -11.27
C VAL A 33 -14.89 -9.22 -10.98
N ASN A 34 -14.44 -9.17 -9.72
CA ASN A 34 -13.18 -8.52 -9.37
C ASN A 34 -11.99 -9.13 -10.11
N TYR A 35 -11.91 -10.47 -10.21
CA TYR A 35 -10.87 -11.14 -10.99
C TYR A 35 -10.92 -10.82 -12.48
N VAL A 36 -12.11 -10.74 -13.06
CA VAL A 36 -12.28 -10.31 -14.47
C VAL A 36 -11.76 -8.88 -14.65
N MET A 37 -12.12 -7.96 -13.75
CA MET A 37 -11.65 -6.57 -13.80
C MET A 37 -10.14 -6.48 -13.67
N CYS A 38 -9.53 -7.15 -12.69
CA CYS A 38 -8.08 -7.19 -12.54
C CYS A 38 -7.39 -7.80 -13.77
N SER A 39 -7.99 -8.81 -14.41
CA SER A 39 -7.44 -9.40 -15.63
C SER A 39 -7.45 -8.42 -16.80
N LEU A 40 -8.54 -7.65 -16.96
CA LEU A 40 -8.65 -6.63 -18.00
C LEU A 40 -7.69 -5.46 -17.75
N GLU A 41 -7.59 -5.00 -16.50
CA GLU A 41 -6.67 -3.95 -16.08
C GLU A 41 -5.21 -4.35 -16.34
N ASN A 42 -4.82 -5.56 -15.94
CA ASN A 42 -3.49 -6.08 -16.22
C ASN A 42 -3.20 -6.16 -17.72
N LYS A 43 -4.15 -6.62 -18.54
CA LYS A 43 -3.97 -6.65 -20.00
C LYS A 43 -3.81 -5.24 -20.59
N ALA A 44 -4.57 -4.26 -20.11
CA ALA A 44 -4.45 -2.88 -20.54
C ALA A 44 -3.09 -2.27 -20.15
N LEU A 45 -2.67 -2.45 -18.90
CA LEU A 45 -1.39 -1.95 -18.41
C LEU A 45 -0.21 -2.61 -19.15
N MET A 46 -0.27 -3.91 -19.42
CA MET A 46 0.77 -4.61 -20.19
C MET A 46 0.83 -4.14 -21.65
N ALA A 47 -0.31 -3.93 -22.30
CA ALA A 47 -0.34 -3.41 -23.67
C ALA A 47 0.24 -1.98 -23.76
N ALA A 48 -0.01 -1.14 -22.75
CA ALA A 48 0.62 0.17 -22.65
C ALA A 48 2.12 0.07 -22.34
N PHE A 49 2.54 -0.85 -21.47
CA PHE A 49 3.95 -1.11 -21.18
C PHE A 49 4.72 -1.56 -22.44
N ASP A 50 4.16 -2.45 -23.25
CA ASP A 50 4.77 -2.92 -24.50
C ASP A 50 4.97 -1.74 -25.46
N TYR A 51 3.95 -0.88 -25.61
CA TYR A 51 4.07 0.33 -26.41
C TYR A 51 5.18 1.27 -25.91
N LEU A 52 5.26 1.52 -24.60
CA LEU A 52 6.31 2.38 -24.03
C LEU A 52 7.71 1.79 -24.28
N THR A 53 7.85 0.47 -24.12
CA THR A 53 9.12 -0.24 -24.36
C THR A 53 9.53 -0.15 -25.84
N GLU A 54 8.59 -0.28 -26.78
CA GLU A 54 8.83 -0.09 -28.21
C GLU A 54 9.27 1.33 -28.56
N GLN A 55 8.88 2.33 -27.76
CA GLN A 55 9.31 3.73 -27.90
C GLN A 55 10.63 4.03 -27.18
N GLU A 56 11.34 3.01 -26.69
CA GLU A 56 12.55 3.12 -25.87
C GLU A 56 12.34 3.94 -24.58
N ILE A 57 11.12 3.93 -24.04
CA ILE A 57 10.77 4.61 -22.79
C ILE A 57 10.91 3.63 -21.63
N GLU A 58 11.77 3.97 -20.69
CA GLU A 58 11.96 3.17 -19.48
C GLU A 58 10.78 3.35 -18.51
N VAL A 59 10.13 2.24 -18.17
CA VAL A 59 9.05 2.17 -17.17
C VAL A 59 9.63 1.63 -15.88
N GLY A 60 9.54 2.39 -14.79
CA GLY A 60 10.15 2.03 -13.51
C GLY A 60 9.33 1.02 -12.73
N SER A 61 8.03 1.29 -12.52
CA SER A 61 7.16 0.40 -11.76
C SER A 61 5.71 0.48 -12.22
N LEU A 62 5.04 -0.67 -12.20
CA LEU A 62 3.60 -0.82 -12.35
C LEU A 62 2.96 -0.48 -11.01
N VAL A 63 2.21 0.62 -10.97
CA VAL A 63 1.39 0.98 -9.80
C VAL A 63 -0.02 0.51 -10.10
N PHE A 64 -0.74 0.02 -9.09
CA PHE A 64 -2.07 -0.59 -9.21
C PHE A 64 -2.95 -0.06 -10.37
N ASP A 65 -3.08 1.26 -10.52
CA ASP A 65 -3.91 1.92 -11.53
C ASP A 65 -3.13 2.66 -12.64
N GLY A 66 -1.83 2.39 -12.82
CA GLY A 66 -1.01 3.11 -13.77
C GLY A 66 0.45 2.70 -13.98
N LEU A 67 1.16 3.48 -14.80
CA LEU A 67 2.55 3.26 -15.17
C LEU A 67 3.42 4.45 -14.72
N MET A 68 4.54 4.19 -14.05
CA MET A 68 5.55 5.21 -13.77
C MET A 68 6.63 5.21 -14.86
N ILE A 69 6.74 6.31 -15.60
CA ILE A 69 7.76 6.50 -16.63
C ILE A 69 8.93 7.37 -16.12
N HIS A 70 10.16 7.03 -16.51
CA HIS A 70 11.34 7.81 -16.15
C HIS A 70 11.36 9.17 -16.86
N LYS A 71 11.85 10.22 -16.17
CA LYS A 71 12.00 11.56 -16.75
C LYS A 71 13.06 11.62 -17.86
N LYS A 72 14.06 10.74 -17.76
CA LYS A 72 15.25 10.76 -18.60
C LYS A 72 14.89 10.30 -20.01
N GLY A 73 15.03 11.19 -21.00
CA GLY A 73 14.80 10.86 -22.42
C GLY A 73 13.37 11.12 -22.92
N VAL A 74 12.43 11.52 -22.06
CA VAL A 74 11.04 11.84 -22.46
C VAL A 74 10.74 13.32 -22.23
N PRO A 75 10.77 14.17 -23.27
CA PRO A 75 10.34 15.56 -23.16
C PRO A 75 8.85 15.68 -22.80
N ARG A 76 8.47 16.63 -21.93
CA ARG A 76 7.06 16.88 -21.59
C ARG A 76 6.17 17.16 -22.80
N THR A 77 6.73 17.71 -23.88
CA THR A 77 6.04 17.96 -25.14
C THR A 77 5.60 16.70 -25.87
N ARG A 78 6.25 15.55 -25.63
CA ARG A 78 5.89 14.25 -26.22
C ARG A 78 4.85 13.48 -25.39
N LEU A 79 4.54 13.91 -24.17
CA LEU A 79 3.58 13.20 -23.31
C LEU A 79 2.21 13.01 -23.96
N PRO A 80 1.57 14.01 -24.60
CA PRO A 80 0.27 13.81 -25.22
C PRO A 80 0.28 12.72 -26.31
N GLU A 81 1.33 12.68 -27.12
CA GLU A 81 1.54 11.68 -28.17
C GLU A 81 1.71 10.28 -27.56
N ILE A 82 2.52 10.17 -26.51
CA ILE A 82 2.78 8.90 -25.81
C ILE A 82 1.49 8.36 -25.18
N LEU A 83 0.71 9.21 -24.49
CA LEU A 83 -0.56 8.84 -23.86
C LEU A 83 -1.61 8.39 -24.89
N GLN A 84 -1.68 9.09 -26.02
CA GLN A 84 -2.57 8.72 -27.10
C GLN A 84 -2.16 7.36 -27.71
N GLY A 85 -0.85 7.13 -27.90
CA GLY A 85 -0.33 5.84 -28.38
C GLY A 85 -0.62 4.68 -27.43
N CYS A 86 -0.46 4.89 -26.12
CA CYS A 86 -0.84 3.90 -25.10
C CYS A 86 -2.34 3.57 -25.18
N SER A 87 -3.19 4.61 -25.24
CA SER A 87 -4.64 4.47 -25.34
C SER A 87 -5.05 3.69 -26.60
N GLN A 88 -4.39 3.97 -27.72
CA GLN A 88 -4.62 3.29 -29.00
C GLN A 88 -4.18 1.82 -28.95
N ARG A 89 -2.98 1.52 -28.42
CA ARG A 89 -2.50 0.13 -28.28
C ARG A 89 -3.41 -0.69 -27.37
N VAL A 90 -3.88 -0.10 -26.26
CA VAL A 90 -4.84 -0.77 -25.37
C VAL A 90 -6.16 -1.05 -26.07
N LYS A 91 -6.66 -0.10 -26.88
CA LYS A 91 -7.88 -0.30 -27.67
C LYS A 91 -7.74 -1.46 -28.67
N GLU A 92 -6.57 -1.62 -29.28
CA GLU A 92 -6.28 -2.73 -30.21
C GLU A 92 -6.21 -4.09 -29.51
N VAL A 93 -5.59 -4.16 -28.33
CA VAL A 93 -5.36 -5.42 -27.60
C VAL A 93 -6.56 -5.84 -26.76
N VAL A 94 -7.18 -4.90 -26.05
CA VAL A 94 -8.26 -5.15 -25.08
C VAL A 94 -9.63 -4.94 -25.71
N GLY A 95 -9.73 -4.17 -26.80
CA GLY A 95 -11.01 -3.81 -27.42
C GLY A 95 -11.81 -2.76 -26.65
N ALA A 96 -11.22 -2.15 -25.61
CA ALA A 96 -11.85 -1.16 -24.75
C ALA A 96 -11.25 0.23 -24.97
N ASP A 97 -12.09 1.26 -24.95
CA ASP A 97 -11.64 2.66 -25.03
C ASP A 97 -11.18 3.12 -23.65
N ILE A 98 -9.87 3.04 -23.42
CA ILE A 98 -9.21 3.40 -22.16
C ILE A 98 -8.34 4.62 -22.42
N THR A 99 -8.51 5.66 -21.61
CA THR A 99 -7.73 6.89 -21.71
C THR A 99 -6.68 6.95 -20.61
N PHE A 100 -5.44 7.17 -21.02
CA PHE A 100 -4.32 7.39 -20.13
C PHE A 100 -4.12 8.88 -19.85
N THR A 101 -4.06 9.26 -18.58
CA THR A 101 -3.87 10.65 -18.15
C THR A 101 -2.65 10.81 -17.26
N VAL A 102 -2.02 11.97 -17.32
CA VAL A 102 -0.96 12.36 -16.38
C VAL A 102 -1.55 12.58 -15.00
N LYS A 103 -1.08 11.84 -14.00
CA LYS A 103 -1.20 12.20 -12.58
C LYS A 103 0.15 12.73 -12.11
N GLU A 104 0.23 14.05 -11.92
CA GLU A 104 1.38 14.69 -11.28
C GLU A 104 1.45 14.23 -9.81
N MET A 105 2.68 14.09 -9.29
CA MET A 105 2.90 13.72 -7.90
C MET A 105 3.02 14.98 -7.03
N ASP A 106 2.00 15.82 -7.04
CA ASP A 106 1.94 17.09 -6.29
C ASP A 106 1.07 16.99 -5.02
N GLU A 107 0.20 15.99 -4.91
CA GLU A 107 -0.59 15.68 -3.71
C GLU A 107 0.28 15.10 -2.59
N GLY A 108 0.95 15.94 -1.81
CA GLY A 108 1.72 15.56 -0.62
C GLY A 108 1.16 16.27 0.60
N TYR A 109 1.04 15.55 1.72
CA TYR A 109 0.81 16.18 3.01
C TYR A 109 2.17 16.38 3.68
N ASP A 110 2.51 17.62 4.02
CA ASP A 110 3.62 17.89 4.92
C ASP A 110 3.21 17.40 6.30
N ILE A 111 3.69 16.22 6.68
CA ILE A 111 3.52 15.72 8.04
C ILE A 111 4.67 16.30 8.85
N PRO A 112 4.41 17.09 9.90
CA PRO A 112 5.47 17.65 10.73
C PRO A 112 6.17 16.54 11.55
N THR A 113 7.08 15.81 10.91
CA THR A 113 7.93 14.76 11.49
C THR A 113 9.01 15.32 12.43
N ALA A 114 9.35 16.61 12.25
CA ALA A 114 10.46 17.27 12.94
C ALA A 114 10.26 17.49 14.45
N GLU A 115 9.02 17.49 14.96
CA GLU A 115 8.78 17.79 16.39
C GLU A 115 9.03 16.61 17.33
N ILE A 116 9.02 15.37 16.81
CA ILE A 116 9.10 14.14 17.61
C ILE A 116 10.57 13.76 17.83
N GLY A 117 11.39 13.92 16.80
CA GLY A 117 12.84 13.71 16.87
C GLY A 117 13.61 14.77 17.66
N GLN A 118 13.03 15.93 17.97
CA GLN A 118 13.70 16.96 18.79
C GLN A 118 13.41 16.85 20.30
N LYS A 119 12.41 16.05 20.71
CA LYS A 119 11.95 16.01 22.10
C LYS A 119 12.57 14.91 22.97
N SER A 120 13.30 13.93 22.42
CA SER A 120 13.81 12.83 23.24
C SER A 120 15.31 12.59 23.08
N HIS A 121 16.01 12.56 24.20
CA HIS A 121 17.38 12.03 24.36
C HIS A 121 17.49 10.53 23.98
N ASN A 122 16.36 9.88 23.64
CA ASN A 122 16.22 8.43 23.47
C ASN A 122 15.81 8.02 22.04
N LEU A 123 16.12 8.83 21.01
CA LEU A 123 15.79 8.51 19.61
C LEU A 123 16.20 7.11 19.18
N ASP A 124 17.36 6.63 19.63
CA ASP A 124 17.88 5.30 19.29
C ASP A 124 16.92 4.17 19.70
N LEU A 125 16.10 4.39 20.73
CA LEU A 125 15.08 3.43 21.15
C LEU A 125 13.87 3.41 20.21
N LEU A 126 13.54 4.55 19.58
CA LEU A 126 12.40 4.68 18.66
C LEU A 126 12.74 4.26 17.23
N LEU A 127 14.03 4.23 16.86
CA LEU A 127 14.49 3.77 15.54
C LEU A 127 14.47 2.24 15.39
N ARG A 128 14.35 1.49 16.50
CA ARG A 128 14.17 0.04 16.47
C ARG A 128 12.70 -0.29 16.24
N LYS A 129 12.43 -1.45 15.62
CA LYS A 129 11.07 -2.00 15.48
C LYS A 129 10.36 -1.98 16.84
N GLY A 130 9.28 -1.22 16.93
CA GLY A 130 8.45 -1.16 18.12
C GLY A 130 7.85 -2.52 18.46
N VAL A 131 7.63 -2.75 19.75
CA VAL A 131 7.07 -3.99 20.30
C VAL A 131 5.69 -3.68 20.88
N TYR A 132 4.66 -4.43 20.50
CA TYR A 132 3.30 -4.13 20.94
C TYR A 132 2.46 -5.40 21.15
N PRO A 133 1.70 -5.53 22.26
CA PRO A 133 0.93 -6.73 22.56
C PRO A 133 -0.45 -6.66 21.91
N TYR A 134 -0.53 -6.87 20.59
CA TYR A 134 -1.77 -6.67 19.82
C TYR A 134 -2.95 -7.51 20.33
N ASP A 135 -2.73 -8.80 20.60
CA ASP A 135 -3.80 -9.71 21.02
C ASP A 135 -4.28 -9.41 22.45
N TYR A 136 -3.43 -8.80 23.28
CA TYR A 136 -3.80 -8.37 24.63
C TYR A 136 -4.64 -7.09 24.63
N MET A 137 -4.45 -6.22 23.63
CA MET A 137 -5.15 -4.93 23.50
C MET A 137 -6.55 -5.12 22.89
N ASP A 138 -7.36 -5.94 23.55
CA ASP A 138 -8.69 -6.38 23.13
C ASP A 138 -9.83 -5.41 23.49
N SER A 139 -9.54 -4.43 24.34
CA SER A 139 -10.55 -3.51 24.87
C SER A 139 -9.94 -2.17 25.29
N PHE A 140 -10.76 -1.11 25.26
CA PHE A 140 -10.34 0.23 25.67
C PHE A 140 -9.97 0.32 27.16
N GLU A 141 -10.46 -0.60 27.99
CA GLU A 141 -10.13 -0.68 29.41
C GLU A 141 -8.64 -0.98 29.63
N ARG A 142 -8.03 -1.79 28.73
CA ARG A 142 -6.58 -2.10 28.76
C ARG A 142 -5.69 -0.88 28.65
N LEU A 143 -6.15 0.18 27.97
CA LEU A 143 -5.40 1.43 27.86
C LEU A 143 -5.23 2.15 29.21
N GLN A 144 -6.10 1.88 30.18
CA GLN A 144 -6.03 2.49 31.52
C GLN A 144 -5.10 1.73 32.47
N GLU A 145 -4.57 0.57 32.06
CA GLU A 145 -3.64 -0.20 32.88
C GLU A 145 -2.35 0.57 33.12
N THR A 146 -1.89 0.57 34.37
CA THR A 146 -0.77 1.41 34.81
C THR A 146 0.58 0.71 34.78
N GLN A 147 0.65 -0.47 34.15
CA GLN A 147 1.84 -1.28 34.06
C GLN A 147 1.95 -1.90 32.67
N LEU A 148 3.19 -2.14 32.23
CA LEU A 148 3.43 -2.91 31.03
C LEU A 148 2.92 -4.37 31.25
N PRO A 149 2.18 -4.95 30.30
CA PRO A 149 1.71 -6.33 30.39
C PRO A 149 2.87 -7.31 30.56
N PRO A 150 2.64 -8.45 31.22
CA PRO A 150 3.67 -9.45 31.38
C PRO A 150 4.07 -10.04 30.02
N LYS A 151 5.27 -10.62 29.93
CA LYS A 151 5.83 -11.15 28.67
C LYS A 151 4.89 -12.14 27.97
N GLU A 152 4.15 -12.93 28.73
CA GLU A 152 3.20 -13.91 28.24
C GLU A 152 2.05 -13.27 27.44
N ALA A 153 1.69 -12.03 27.75
CA ALA A 153 0.65 -11.26 27.06
C ALA A 153 1.09 -10.75 25.66
N PHE A 154 2.38 -10.85 25.32
CA PHE A 154 2.90 -10.51 23.99
C PHE A 154 2.90 -11.70 23.02
N PHE A 155 2.19 -12.79 23.35
CA PHE A 155 2.00 -13.89 22.42
C PHE A 155 1.21 -13.44 21.19
N SER A 156 1.66 -13.83 19.99
CA SER A 156 0.92 -13.57 18.75
C SER A 156 0.23 -14.83 18.26
N THR A 157 -1.10 -14.81 18.23
CA THR A 157 -1.94 -15.85 17.63
C THR A 157 -1.71 -15.99 16.13
N LEU A 158 -1.26 -14.92 15.46
CA LEU A 158 -0.96 -14.93 14.02
C LEU A 158 0.29 -15.76 13.69
N THR A 159 1.36 -15.62 14.48
CA THR A 159 2.61 -16.37 14.27
C THR A 159 2.68 -17.65 15.11
N GLY A 160 1.87 -17.75 16.17
CA GLY A 160 1.92 -18.83 17.16
C GLY A 160 3.15 -18.76 18.06
N GLU A 161 3.82 -17.61 18.16
CA GLU A 161 5.09 -17.44 18.86
C GLU A 161 5.00 -16.41 19.99
N HIS A 162 5.81 -16.63 21.02
CA HIS A 162 6.04 -15.65 22.09
C HIS A 162 7.11 -14.64 21.66
N ILE A 163 7.04 -13.44 22.25
CA ILE A 163 8.09 -12.45 22.14
C ILE A 163 9.44 -12.97 22.67
N SER A 164 10.54 -12.53 22.06
CA SER A 164 11.89 -12.80 22.56
C SER A 164 12.18 -12.06 23.88
N ASP A 165 13.12 -12.57 24.69
CA ASP A 165 13.56 -11.86 25.91
C ASP A 165 14.15 -10.47 25.58
N GLU A 166 14.85 -10.36 24.46
CA GLU A 166 15.47 -9.12 24.02
C GLU A 166 14.44 -8.05 23.66
N ASP A 167 13.39 -8.43 22.92
CA ASP A 167 12.32 -7.52 22.52
C ASP A 167 11.46 -7.11 23.71
N TYR A 168 11.20 -8.01 24.66
CA TYR A 168 10.49 -7.65 25.89
C TYR A 168 11.33 -6.70 26.76
N ALA A 169 12.64 -6.95 26.91
CA ALA A 169 13.54 -6.04 27.60
C ALA A 169 13.61 -4.67 26.90
N HIS A 170 13.51 -4.64 25.57
CA HIS A 170 13.41 -3.39 24.82
C HIS A 170 12.10 -2.65 25.12
N ALA A 171 10.96 -3.33 25.14
CA ALA A 171 9.67 -2.74 25.51
C ALA A 171 9.69 -2.13 26.92
N GLN A 172 10.32 -2.82 27.89
CA GLN A 172 10.51 -2.30 29.25
C GLN A 172 11.38 -1.04 29.26
N LYS A 173 12.49 -1.03 28.52
CA LYS A 173 13.35 0.16 28.40
C LYS A 173 12.60 1.34 27.79
N VAL A 174 11.78 1.13 26.77
CA VAL A 174 10.96 2.19 26.16
C VAL A 174 9.94 2.71 27.16
N TRP A 175 9.22 1.81 27.85
CA TRP A 175 8.25 2.18 28.89
C TRP A 175 8.87 3.08 29.97
N GLU A 176 10.04 2.69 30.48
CA GLU A 176 10.78 3.45 31.51
C GLU A 176 11.37 4.75 30.98
N ALA A 177 12.05 4.70 29.82
CA ALA A 177 12.77 5.85 29.26
C ALA A 177 11.85 7.01 28.84
N PHE A 178 10.61 6.68 28.45
CA PHE A 178 9.58 7.67 28.10
C PHE A 178 8.60 7.95 29.25
N GLY A 179 8.80 7.32 30.41
CA GLY A 179 8.00 7.57 31.61
C GLY A 179 6.52 7.23 31.44
N CYS A 180 6.22 6.18 30.66
CA CYS A 180 4.85 5.72 30.43
C CYS A 180 4.21 5.35 31.77
N LYS A 181 3.06 5.95 32.08
CA LYS A 181 2.31 5.66 33.31
C LYS A 181 1.16 4.72 33.05
N THR A 182 0.66 4.72 31.82
CA THR A 182 -0.46 3.92 31.37
C THR A 182 -0.17 3.26 30.04
N MET A 183 -0.89 2.19 29.74
CA MET A 183 -0.85 1.53 28.43
C MET A 183 -1.31 2.45 27.30
N ARG A 184 -2.11 3.48 27.60
CA ARG A 184 -2.42 4.58 26.66
C ARG A 184 -1.17 5.35 26.27
N ASP A 185 -0.35 5.76 27.24
CA ASP A 185 0.88 6.51 26.95
C ASP A 185 1.82 5.68 26.05
N TYR A 186 1.93 4.38 26.33
CA TYR A 186 2.73 3.45 25.53
C TYR A 186 2.14 3.21 24.13
N HIS A 187 0.81 3.11 24.02
CA HIS A 187 0.10 2.98 22.75
C HIS A 187 0.29 4.20 21.86
N ASP A 188 0.08 5.40 22.41
CA ASP A 188 0.22 6.65 21.69
C ASP A 188 1.67 6.83 21.21
N LEU A 189 2.65 6.53 22.06
CA LEU A 189 4.07 6.54 21.68
C LEU A 189 4.40 5.54 20.55
N TYR A 190 3.90 4.31 20.66
CA TYR A 190 4.09 3.28 19.64
C TYR A 190 3.51 3.72 18.30
N LEU A 191 2.26 4.20 18.31
CA LEU A 191 1.55 4.64 17.11
C LEU A 191 2.22 5.86 16.47
N GLU A 192 2.60 6.84 17.27
CA GLU A 192 3.31 8.03 16.81
C GLU A 192 4.65 7.66 16.16
N THR A 193 5.40 6.76 16.78
CA THR A 193 6.69 6.28 16.23
C THR A 193 6.50 5.54 14.90
N ASP A 194 5.53 4.63 14.83
CA ASP A 194 5.23 3.87 13.60
C ASP A 194 4.82 4.80 12.46
N VAL A 195 3.95 5.78 12.74
CA VAL A 195 3.51 6.78 11.77
C VAL A 195 4.67 7.66 11.30
N VAL A 196 5.56 8.11 12.20
CA VAL A 196 6.72 8.94 11.83
C VAL A 196 7.71 8.17 10.96
N LEU A 197 8.08 6.97 11.35
CA LEU A 197 9.01 6.14 10.57
C LEU A 197 8.44 5.82 9.20
N LEU A 198 7.15 5.47 9.14
CA LEU A 198 6.46 5.20 7.89
C LEU A 198 6.43 6.48 7.02
N THR A 199 6.15 7.62 7.62
CA THR A 199 6.14 8.93 6.95
C THR A 199 7.50 9.27 6.36
N ASP A 200 8.59 9.13 7.11
CA ASP A 200 9.95 9.43 6.61
C ASP A 200 10.32 8.54 5.41
N VAL A 201 10.00 7.25 5.49
CA VAL A 201 10.16 6.32 4.35
C VAL A 201 9.32 6.75 3.15
N PHE A 202 8.06 7.14 3.37
CA PHE A 202 7.18 7.61 2.28
C PHE A 202 7.63 8.94 1.69
N GLU A 203 8.12 9.88 2.49
CA GLU A 203 8.65 11.16 2.01
C GLU A 203 9.92 10.94 1.19
N ASN A 204 10.82 10.08 1.65
CA ASN A 204 12.03 9.73 0.90
C ASN A 204 11.67 9.00 -0.40
N PHE A 205 10.77 8.03 -0.35
CA PHE A 205 10.24 7.36 -1.55
C PHE A 205 9.62 8.38 -2.51
N ARG A 206 8.80 9.31 -2.01
CA ARG A 206 8.19 10.38 -2.81
C ARG A 206 9.25 11.27 -3.44
N LYS A 207 10.29 11.68 -2.72
CA LYS A 207 11.41 12.49 -3.26
C LYS A 207 12.11 11.75 -4.39
N ILE A 208 12.48 10.48 -4.18
CA ILE A 208 13.06 9.63 -5.22
C ILE A 208 12.13 9.53 -6.42
N CYS A 209 10.83 9.32 -6.18
CA CYS A 209 9.86 9.25 -7.27
C CYS A 209 9.76 10.58 -8.04
N MET A 210 9.70 11.72 -7.35
CA MET A 210 9.69 13.04 -7.97
C MET A 210 10.97 13.35 -8.73
N GLU A 211 12.12 12.82 -8.33
CA GLU A 211 13.38 13.00 -9.05
C GLU A 211 13.47 12.11 -10.29
N GLN A 212 13.14 10.83 -10.15
CA GLN A 212 13.37 9.80 -11.16
C GLN A 212 12.21 9.62 -12.13
N TYR A 213 10.96 9.79 -11.66
CA TYR A 213 9.74 9.53 -12.42
C TYR A 213 8.96 10.80 -12.74
N MET A 214 8.40 10.81 -13.94
CA MET A 214 7.75 11.99 -14.49
C MET A 214 6.31 12.10 -14.04
N VAL A 215 5.58 10.98 -14.07
CA VAL A 215 4.12 10.92 -14.05
C VAL A 215 3.69 9.51 -13.62
N SER A 216 2.64 9.40 -12.81
CA SER A 216 1.84 8.16 -12.75
C SER A 216 0.76 8.24 -13.82
N ILE A 217 0.81 7.37 -14.82
CA ILE A 217 -0.17 7.39 -15.91
C ILE A 217 -1.39 6.58 -15.47
N ARG A 218 -2.49 7.25 -15.15
CA ARG A 218 -3.70 6.58 -14.65
C ARG A 218 -4.59 6.10 -15.79
N CYS A 219 -5.07 4.87 -15.68
CA CYS A 219 -6.15 4.35 -16.53
C CYS A 219 -7.50 4.93 -16.08
N THR A 220 -8.18 5.67 -16.95
CA THR A 220 -9.56 6.12 -16.71
C THR A 220 -10.49 5.62 -17.81
N THR A 221 -11.62 5.03 -17.41
CA THR A 221 -12.69 4.65 -18.34
C THR A 221 -13.60 5.87 -18.54
N THR A 222 -13.58 6.46 -19.72
CA THR A 222 -14.51 7.54 -20.05
C THR A 222 -15.88 6.92 -20.37
N GLN A 223 -16.84 6.98 -19.43
CA GLN A 223 -18.24 6.79 -19.81
C GLN A 223 -18.66 7.99 -20.66
N ARG A 224 -18.83 7.80 -21.97
CA ARG A 224 -19.52 8.78 -22.80
C ARG A 224 -20.96 8.87 -22.28
N GLN A 225 -21.29 9.98 -21.63
CA GLN A 225 -22.68 10.37 -21.44
C GLN A 225 -23.30 10.53 -22.83
N GLY A 226 -24.23 9.64 -23.15
CA GLY A 226 -25.14 9.78 -24.29
C GLY A 226 -26.43 10.43 -23.83
#